data_AF-X1B2Z6-F1
#
_entry.id   AF-X1B2Z6-F1
#
_cell.length_a   1.000
_cell.length_b   1.000
_cell.length_c   1.000
_cell.angle_alpha   90.00
_cell.angle_beta   90.00
_cell.angle_gamma   90.00
#
_symmetry.space_group_name_H-M   'P 1'
#
loop_
_entity.id
_entity.type
_entity.pdbx_description
1 polymer ?
#
loop_
_entity_poly.entity_id
_entity_poly.type
_entity_poly.pdbx_seq_one_letter_code
_entity_poly.pdbx_strand_id
1 'polypeptide(L)'
;MFHWFVTTLQHHPELAIFLTLAIGYWIGNLKIGSFSLGSVTGVLLTGVLVGQMDITISENVKSIFFIFFLFAVGYGVGPQFVRGIASDGAPQALFAVVICLICLATAYTAIKLAGYDVGFGAGLFAGSQTISASIGLATDAINRL
;
A
#
# COMPACT_ATOMS: atom_id res chain seq x y z
N MET A 1 26.48 -9.53 16.93
CA MET A 1 25.36 -10.37 16.43
C MET A 1 24.36 -9.55 15.60
N PHE A 2 23.83 -8.43 16.12
CA PHE A 2 22.88 -7.59 15.37
C PHE A 2 23.44 -7.06 14.05
N HIS A 3 24.69 -6.58 14.03
CA HIS A 3 25.35 -6.12 12.81
C HIS A 3 25.42 -7.21 11.72
N TRP A 4 25.81 -8.44 12.09
CA TRP A 4 25.85 -9.57 11.15
C TRP A 4 24.47 -9.86 10.54
N PHE A 5 23.43 -9.78 11.37
CA PHE A 5 22.05 -9.99 10.92
C PHE A 5 21.64 -8.92 9.90
N VAL A 6 21.85 -7.63 10.23
CA VAL A 6 21.54 -6.51 9.34
C VAL A 6 22.30 -6.61 8.02
N THR A 7 23.62 -6.84 8.06
CA THR A 7 24.46 -6.97 6.86
C THR A 7 24.02 -8.15 5.99
N THR A 8 23.60 -9.27 6.59
CA THR A 8 23.08 -10.41 5.84
C THR A 8 21.79 -10.05 5.10
N LEU A 9 20.86 -9.33 5.75
CA LEU A 9 19.62 -8.88 5.12
C LEU A 9 19.87 -7.84 4.01
N GLN A 10 20.91 -7.01 4.16
CA GLN A 10 21.31 -6.05 3.13
C GLN A 10 21.90 -6.76 1.89
N HIS A 11 22.70 -7.80 2.08
CA HIS A 11 23.24 -8.60 0.97
C HIS A 11 22.20 -9.49 0.29
N HIS A 12 21.16 -9.91 1.03
CA HIS A 12 20.08 -10.77 0.55
C HIS A 12 18.70 -10.13 0.79
N PRO A 13 18.31 -9.10 0.01
CA PRO A 13 17.04 -8.39 0.19
C PRO A 13 15.80 -9.29 0.12
N GLU A 14 15.88 -10.41 -0.61
CA GLU A 14 14.84 -11.43 -0.67
C GLU A 14 14.49 -12.00 0.72
N LEU A 15 15.50 -12.19 1.58
CA LEU A 15 15.29 -12.66 2.96
C LEU A 15 14.54 -11.61 3.78
N ALA A 16 14.83 -10.32 3.57
CA ALA A 16 14.13 -9.24 4.23
C ALA A 16 12.65 -9.17 3.84
N ILE A 17 12.34 -9.41 2.56
CA ILE A 17 10.95 -9.49 2.06
C ILE A 17 10.22 -10.66 2.73
N PHE A 18 10.81 -11.87 2.71
CA PHE A 18 10.18 -13.04 3.33
C PHE A 18 10.02 -12.90 4.84
N LEU A 19 11.01 -12.32 5.52
CA LEU A 19 10.96 -12.03 6.95
C LEU A 19 9.82 -11.05 7.27
N THR A 20 9.71 -9.99 6.48
CA THR A 20 8.65 -8.98 6.60
C THR A 20 7.27 -9.61 6.45
N LEU A 21 7.09 -10.48 5.45
CA LEU A 21 5.85 -11.20 5.23
C LEU A 21 5.55 -12.17 6.38
N ALA A 22 6.52 -12.96 6.81
CA ALA A 22 6.35 -13.96 7.86
C ALA A 22 5.95 -13.32 9.20
N ILE A 23 6.72 -12.34 9.65
CA ILE A 23 6.47 -11.64 10.92
C ILE A 23 5.16 -10.83 10.80
N GLY A 24 4.98 -10.10 9.71
CA GLY A 24 3.82 -9.23 9.54
C GLY A 24 2.51 -9.98 9.41
N TYR A 25 2.49 -11.12 8.72
CA TYR A 25 1.31 -11.97 8.63
C TYR A 25 1.00 -12.65 9.96
N TRP A 26 2.04 -13.07 10.69
CA TRP A 26 1.88 -13.65 12.02
C TRP A 26 1.29 -12.62 13.00
N ILE A 27 1.92 -11.44 13.12
CA ILE A 27 1.44 -10.35 13.98
C ILE A 27 0.05 -9.87 13.54
N GLY A 28 -0.15 -9.72 12.23
CA GLY A 28 -1.43 -9.28 11.66
C GLY A 28 -2.60 -10.17 12.03
N ASN A 29 -2.36 -11.49 12.14
CA ASN A 29 -3.37 -12.48 12.50
C ASN A 29 -3.47 -12.77 14.00
N LEU A 30 -2.60 -12.20 14.84
CA LEU A 30 -2.77 -12.30 16.28
C LEU A 30 -4.09 -11.64 16.67
N LYS A 31 -4.92 -12.40 17.40
CA LYS A 31 -6.19 -11.93 17.94
C LYS A 31 -6.01 -11.54 19.38
N ILE A 32 -6.36 -10.31 19.71
CA ILE A 32 -6.45 -9.82 21.09
C ILE A 32 -7.92 -9.55 21.36
N GLY A 33 -8.59 -10.52 22.00
CA GLY A 33 -10.05 -10.50 22.18
C GLY A 33 -10.79 -10.57 20.84
N SER A 34 -11.63 -9.58 20.56
CA SER A 34 -12.36 -9.44 19.28
C SER A 34 -11.57 -8.71 18.20
N PHE A 35 -10.42 -8.12 18.55
CA PHE A 35 -9.63 -7.30 17.62
C PHE A 35 -8.50 -8.12 16.98
N SER A 36 -8.26 -7.87 15.69
CA SER A 36 -7.10 -8.33 14.94
C SER A 36 -6.60 -7.19 14.10
N LEU A 37 -5.27 -7.07 13.98
CA LEU A 37 -4.64 -5.98 13.24
C LEU A 37 -4.89 -6.09 11.72
N GLY A 38 -5.09 -7.32 11.24
CA GLY A 38 -5.18 -7.66 9.83
C GLY A 38 -3.81 -7.92 9.21
N SER A 39 -3.75 -8.90 8.31
CA SER A 39 -2.52 -9.32 7.64
C SER A 39 -1.83 -8.18 6.88
N VAL A 40 -2.59 -7.35 6.16
CA VAL A 40 -2.04 -6.22 5.38
C VAL A 40 -1.39 -5.18 6.30
N THR A 41 -2.10 -4.75 7.35
CA THR A 41 -1.59 -3.77 8.33
C THR A 41 -0.35 -4.32 9.03
N GLY A 42 -0.37 -5.59 9.45
CA GLY A 42 0.77 -6.24 10.11
C GLY A 42 2.01 -6.30 9.22
N VAL A 43 1.84 -6.64 7.93
CA VAL A 43 2.92 -6.64 6.94
C VAL A 43 3.46 -5.24 6.68
N LEU A 44 2.60 -4.23 6.55
CA LEU A 44 3.03 -2.83 6.36
C LEU A 44 3.84 -2.31 7.54
N LEU A 45 3.35 -2.50 8.78
CA LEU A 45 4.07 -2.07 9.98
C LEU A 45 5.41 -2.79 10.14
N THR A 46 5.43 -4.09 9.87
CA THR A 46 6.68 -4.86 9.87
C THR A 46 7.63 -4.36 8.79
N GLY A 47 7.12 -4.02 7.60
CA GLY A 47 7.92 -3.47 6.51
C GLY A 47 8.53 -2.11 6.85
N VAL A 48 7.80 -1.24 7.57
CA VAL A 48 8.34 0.04 8.06
C VAL A 48 9.48 -0.19 9.05
N LEU A 49 9.35 -1.16 9.96
CA LEU A 49 10.38 -1.51 10.93
C LEU A 49 11.62 -2.14 10.26
N VAL A 50 11.41 -3.10 9.38
CA VAL A 50 12.50 -3.77 8.65
C VAL A 50 13.21 -2.79 7.71
N GLY A 51 12.46 -1.88 7.09
CA GLY A 51 12.98 -0.84 6.21
C GLY A 51 13.93 0.16 6.90
N GLN A 52 13.89 0.29 8.24
CA GLN A 52 14.85 1.12 8.97
C GLN A 52 16.29 0.57 8.90
N MET A 53 16.49 -0.66 8.45
CA MET A 53 17.81 -1.30 8.28
C MET A 53 18.49 -0.94 6.96
N ASP A 54 17.94 0.02 6.20
CA ASP A 54 18.49 0.54 4.94
C ASP A 54 18.73 -0.56 3.89
N ILE A 55 17.72 -1.42 3.71
CA ILE A 55 17.77 -2.55 2.78
C ILE A 55 17.34 -2.06 1.40
N THR A 56 18.26 -2.13 0.44
CA THR A 56 17.99 -1.72 -0.94
C THR A 56 17.30 -2.85 -1.70
N ILE A 57 16.04 -2.63 -2.09
CA ILE A 57 15.30 -3.55 -2.96
C ILE A 57 15.33 -2.98 -4.38
N SER A 58 15.64 -3.82 -5.37
CA SER A 58 15.66 -3.38 -6.77
C SER A 58 14.28 -2.89 -7.23
N GLU A 59 14.26 -1.84 -8.06
CA GLU A 59 13.02 -1.29 -8.61
C GLU A 59 12.25 -2.34 -9.43
N ASN A 60 12.95 -3.20 -10.15
CA ASN A 60 12.33 -4.30 -10.91
C ASN A 60 11.50 -5.22 -10.01
N VAL A 61 12.03 -5.60 -8.84
CA VAL A 61 11.29 -6.43 -7.87
C VAL A 61 10.05 -5.69 -7.38
N LYS A 62 10.19 -4.41 -6.98
CA LYS A 62 9.06 -3.58 -6.56
C LYS A 62 7.97 -3.52 -7.63
N SER A 63 8.34 -3.26 -8.90
CA SER A 63 7.40 -3.18 -10.02
C SER A 63 6.73 -4.52 -10.31
N ILE A 64 7.45 -5.65 -10.28
CA ILE A 64 6.87 -6.98 -10.50
C ILE A 64 5.81 -7.29 -9.44
N PHE A 65 6.11 -7.12 -8.16
CA PHE A 65 5.15 -7.36 -7.07
C PHE A 65 3.95 -6.39 -7.14
N PHE A 66 4.19 -5.13 -7.49
CA PHE A 66 3.13 -4.15 -7.68
C PHE A 66 2.20 -4.51 -8.85
N ILE A 67 2.75 -4.98 -9.97
CA ILE A 67 1.96 -5.46 -11.13
C ILE A 67 1.18 -6.72 -10.78
N PHE A 68 1.78 -7.69 -10.07
CA PHE A 68 1.05 -8.87 -9.59
C PHE A 68 -0.08 -8.51 -8.64
N PHE A 69 0.14 -7.54 -7.75
CA PHE A 69 -0.91 -7.00 -6.89
C PHE A 69 -2.04 -6.36 -7.72
N LEU A 70 -1.72 -5.48 -8.66
CA LEU A 70 -2.72 -4.84 -9.53
C LEU A 70 -3.49 -5.86 -10.37
N PHE A 71 -2.79 -6.89 -10.88
CA PHE A 71 -3.38 -8.00 -11.63
C PHE A 71 -4.36 -8.81 -10.76
N ALA A 72 -3.95 -9.20 -9.55
CA ALA A 72 -4.81 -9.95 -8.62
C ALA A 72 -6.06 -9.15 -8.23
N VAL A 73 -5.90 -7.85 -7.95
CA VAL A 73 -7.03 -6.95 -7.70
C VAL A 73 -7.95 -6.87 -8.91
N GLY A 74 -7.39 -6.58 -10.10
CA GLY A 74 -8.16 -6.47 -11.35
C GLY A 74 -8.91 -7.75 -11.70
N TYR A 75 -8.30 -8.91 -11.49
CA TYR A 75 -8.95 -10.21 -11.70
C TYR A 75 -10.07 -10.45 -10.69
N GLY A 76 -9.88 -10.09 -9.41
CA GLY A 76 -10.85 -10.30 -8.35
C GLY A 76 -12.07 -9.37 -8.38
N VAL A 77 -11.88 -8.11 -8.80
CA VAL A 77 -12.94 -7.08 -8.84
C VAL A 77 -13.48 -6.78 -10.25
N GLY A 78 -12.79 -7.24 -11.30
CA GLY A 78 -13.12 -6.95 -12.70
C GLY A 78 -14.53 -7.39 -13.13
N PRO A 79 -14.94 -8.65 -12.90
CA PRO A 79 -16.29 -9.10 -13.25
C PRO A 79 -17.40 -8.30 -12.55
N GLN A 80 -17.18 -7.91 -11.29
CA GLN A 80 -18.11 -7.11 -10.49
C GLN A 80 -18.22 -5.69 -11.03
N PHE A 81 -17.10 -5.09 -11.44
CA PHE A 81 -17.08 -3.79 -12.10
C PHE A 81 -17.89 -3.81 -13.41
N VAL A 82 -17.66 -4.80 -14.28
CA VAL A 82 -18.38 -4.91 -15.57
C VAL A 82 -19.87 -5.15 -15.36
N ARG A 83 -20.24 -6.03 -14.41
CA ARG A 83 -21.65 -6.25 -14.04
C ARG A 83 -22.31 -4.99 -13.50
N GLY A 84 -21.61 -4.23 -12.65
CA GLY A 84 -22.11 -2.97 -12.12
C GLY A 84 -22.33 -1.91 -13.21
N ILE A 85 -21.46 -1.88 -14.23
CA ILE A 85 -21.66 -0.99 -15.38
C ILE A 85 -22.88 -1.40 -16.21
N ALA A 86 -23.06 -2.70 -16.43
CA ALA A 86 -24.12 -3.23 -17.29
C ALA A 86 -25.55 -3.06 -16.71
N SER A 87 -25.70 -2.99 -15.38
CA SER A 87 -27.03 -2.93 -14.75
C SER A 87 -27.56 -1.51 -14.54
N ASP A 88 -26.69 -0.53 -14.26
CA ASP A 88 -27.02 0.92 -14.13
C ASP A 88 -25.70 1.69 -13.87
N GLY A 89 -24.72 1.51 -14.75
CA GLY A 89 -23.35 1.97 -14.52
C GLY A 89 -23.15 3.48 -14.48
N ALA A 90 -23.94 4.23 -15.25
CA ALA A 90 -23.69 5.65 -15.46
C ALA A 90 -23.91 6.50 -14.19
N PRO A 91 -25.01 6.35 -13.44
CA PRO A 91 -25.16 7.03 -12.14
C PRO A 91 -24.07 6.64 -11.14
N GLN A 92 -23.71 5.36 -11.08
CA GLN A 92 -22.65 4.85 -10.20
C GLN A 92 -21.28 5.41 -10.55
N ALA A 93 -20.96 5.50 -11.85
CA ALA A 93 -19.71 6.06 -12.34
C ALA A 93 -19.62 7.56 -12.04
N LEU A 94 -20.71 8.31 -12.28
CA LEU A 94 -20.77 9.73 -11.94
C LEU A 94 -20.58 9.95 -10.44
N PHE A 95 -21.26 9.17 -9.61
CA PHE A 95 -21.10 9.23 -8.16
C PHE A 95 -19.65 8.92 -7.74
N ALA A 96 -19.04 7.87 -8.31
CA ALA A 96 -17.64 7.53 -8.03
C ALA A 96 -16.69 8.67 -8.40
N VAL A 97 -16.88 9.32 -9.55
CA VAL A 97 -16.08 10.48 -9.96
C VAL A 97 -16.24 11.64 -8.98
N VAL A 98 -17.47 11.97 -8.57
CA VAL A 98 -17.73 13.03 -7.58
C VAL A 98 -17.03 12.74 -6.26
N ILE A 99 -17.15 11.52 -5.75
CA ILE A 99 -16.48 11.11 -4.51
C ILE A 99 -14.95 11.19 -4.65
N CYS A 100 -14.39 10.68 -5.75
CA CYS A 100 -12.96 10.76 -6.02
C CYS A 100 -12.45 12.21 -6.02
N LEU A 101 -13.19 13.14 -6.63
CA LEU A 101 -12.84 14.56 -6.64
C LEU A 101 -12.90 15.17 -5.23
N ILE A 102 -13.91 14.83 -4.43
CA ILE A 102 -14.03 15.31 -3.04
C ILE A 102 -12.87 14.76 -2.19
N CYS A 103 -12.57 13.46 -2.29
CA CYS A 103 -11.47 12.83 -1.57
C CYS A 103 -10.12 13.45 -1.96
N LEU A 104 -9.90 13.68 -3.25
CA LEU A 104 -8.68 14.33 -3.73
C LEU A 104 -8.60 15.78 -3.23
N ALA A 105 -9.67 16.57 -3.37
CA ALA A 105 -9.69 17.97 -2.96
C ALA A 105 -9.46 18.14 -1.46
N THR A 106 -10.11 17.32 -0.64
CA THR A 106 -9.98 17.36 0.82
C THR A 106 -8.57 16.95 1.27
N ALA A 107 -8.05 15.82 0.78
CA ALA A 107 -6.70 15.38 1.10
C ALA A 107 -5.63 16.37 0.62
N TYR A 108 -5.74 16.85 -0.63
CA TYR A 108 -4.80 17.82 -1.19
C TYR A 108 -4.78 19.14 -0.39
N THR A 109 -5.96 19.63 -0.01
CA THR A 109 -6.08 20.84 0.81
C THR A 109 -5.44 20.64 2.17
N ALA A 110 -5.69 19.49 2.82
CA ALA A 110 -5.08 19.15 4.11
C ALA A 110 -3.54 19.07 4.02
N ILE A 111 -3.00 18.42 2.97
CA ILE A 111 -1.55 18.33 2.70
C ILE A 111 -0.94 19.72 2.56
N LYS A 112 -1.59 20.60 1.78
CA LYS A 112 -1.11 21.95 1.54
C LYS A 112 -1.15 22.83 2.79
N LEU A 113 -2.21 22.72 3.59
CA LEU A 113 -2.34 23.46 4.85
C LEU A 113 -1.35 22.99 5.91
N ALA A 114 -1.06 21.68 5.96
CA ALA A 114 -0.10 21.11 6.89
C ALA A 114 1.36 21.23 6.44
N GLY A 115 1.60 21.61 5.17
CA GLY A 115 2.95 21.74 4.61
C GLY A 115 3.69 20.42 4.44
N TYR A 116 2.97 19.32 4.17
CA TYR A 116 3.57 17.99 4.02
C TYR A 116 4.30 17.81 2.69
N ASP A 117 5.41 17.07 2.71
CA ASP A 117 6.09 16.62 1.49
C ASP A 117 5.27 15.53 0.76
N VAL A 118 5.72 15.19 -0.46
CA VAL A 118 5.03 14.22 -1.32
C VAL A 118 4.91 12.82 -0.70
N GLY A 119 5.87 12.41 0.14
CA GLY A 119 5.84 11.14 0.86
C GLY A 119 4.80 11.13 1.99
N PHE A 120 4.82 12.12 2.87
CA PHE A 120 3.79 12.25 3.92
C PHE A 120 2.40 12.48 3.31
N GLY A 121 2.31 13.25 2.23
CA GLY A 121 1.06 13.48 1.51
C GLY A 121 0.49 12.20 0.88
N ALA A 122 1.34 11.39 0.24
CA ALA A 122 0.96 10.08 -0.28
C ALA A 122 0.45 9.14 0.82
N GLY A 123 1.15 9.12 1.97
CA GLY A 123 0.74 8.35 3.14
C GLY A 123 -0.60 8.81 3.73
N LEU A 124 -0.79 10.13 3.89
CA LEU A 124 -2.04 10.70 4.37
C LEU A 124 -3.21 10.38 3.44
N PHE A 125 -3.03 10.54 2.13
CA PHE A 125 -4.06 10.20 1.15
C PHE A 125 -4.45 8.72 1.25
N ALA A 126 -3.48 7.81 1.17
CA ALA A 126 -3.74 6.39 1.23
C ALA A 126 -4.42 5.95 2.55
N GLY A 127 -3.96 6.50 3.68
CA GLY A 127 -4.55 6.23 4.99
C GLY A 127 -5.98 6.77 5.12
N SER A 128 -6.23 8.01 4.68
CA SER A 128 -7.56 8.64 4.73
C SER A 128 -8.60 7.89 3.90
N GLN A 129 -8.18 7.30 2.78
CA GLN A 129 -9.06 6.53 1.91
C GLN A 129 -9.16 5.07 2.32
N THR A 130 -8.34 4.60 3.27
CA THR A 130 -8.19 3.18 3.64
C THR A 130 -7.82 2.27 2.46
N ILE A 131 -7.17 2.84 1.43
CA ILE A 131 -6.78 2.13 0.21
C ILE A 131 -5.26 1.90 0.24
N SER A 132 -4.87 0.68 0.64
CA SER A 132 -3.44 0.31 0.70
C SER A 132 -2.76 0.34 -0.68
N ALA A 133 -3.51 0.10 -1.75
CA ALA A 133 -3.04 0.19 -3.14
C ALA A 133 -2.51 1.59 -3.51
N SER A 134 -3.07 2.63 -2.90
CA SER A 134 -2.74 4.02 -3.19
C SER A 134 -1.30 4.36 -2.78
N ILE A 135 -0.74 3.71 -1.75
CA ILE A 135 0.69 3.88 -1.39
C ILE A 135 1.57 3.38 -2.54
N GLY A 136 1.31 2.18 -3.06
CA GLY A 136 2.09 1.60 -4.16
C GLY A 136 2.07 2.49 -5.42
N LEU A 137 0.87 2.98 -5.79
CA LEU A 137 0.68 3.88 -6.93
C LEU A 137 1.37 5.23 -6.73
N ALA A 138 1.25 5.83 -5.55
CA ALA A 138 1.86 7.11 -5.25
C ALA A 138 3.38 7.02 -5.26
N THR A 139 3.96 5.96 -4.68
CA THR A 139 5.41 5.75 -4.69
C THR A 139 5.93 5.47 -6.10
N ASP A 140 5.17 4.76 -6.95
CA ASP A 140 5.53 4.59 -8.36
C ASP A 140 5.50 5.92 -9.12
N ALA A 141 4.48 6.75 -8.88
CA ALA A 141 4.38 8.09 -9.47
C ALA A 141 5.52 9.02 -9.01
N ILE A 142 5.87 8.99 -7.71
CA ILE A 142 6.98 9.77 -7.15
C ILE A 142 8.32 9.36 -7.76
N ASN A 143 8.57 8.06 -7.95
CA ASN A 143 9.81 7.58 -8.57
C ASN A 143 9.99 8.02 -10.04
N ARG A 144 8.92 8.50 -10.70
CA ARG A 144 8.95 8.97 -12.09
C ARG A 144 9.13 10.50 -12.24
N LEU A 145 9.17 11.23 -11.12
CA LEU A 145 9.45 12.68 -11.08
C LEU A 145 10.95 12.95 -11.19
#